data_AF-W7W9I2-F1
#
_entry.id   AF-W7W9I2-F1
#
_cell.length_a   1.000
_cell.length_b   1.000
_cell.length_c   1.000
_cell.angle_alpha   90.00
_cell.angle_beta   90.00
_cell.angle_gamma   90.00
#
_symmetry.space_group_name_H-M   'P 1'
#
loop_
_entity.id
_entity.type
_entity.pdbx_description
1 polymer ?
#
loop_
_entity_poly.entity_id
_entity_poly.type
_entity_poly.pdbx_seq_one_letter_code
_entity_poly.pdbx_strand_id
1 'polypeptide(L)' 'MVSLASDLEDSLVKLLVQAAPPEQAQKVVENTILNGPVVNPEGRTDVVQNQGEVDDLLASLGF' A
#
# COMPACT_ATOMS: atom_id res chain seq x y z
N MET A 1 -23.85 -3.19 3.54
CA MET A 1 -22.91 -4.30 3.26
C MET A 1 -21.47 -3.84 3.43
N VAL A 2 -21.05 -2.71 2.83
CA VAL A 2 -19.66 -2.22 2.92
C VAL A 2 -19.29 -1.69 4.32
N SER A 3 -20.22 -1.05 5.05
CA SER A 3 -19.97 -0.51 6.40
C SER A 3 -19.59 -1.59 7.42
N LEU A 4 -20.34 -2.68 7.48
CA LEU A 4 -20.06 -3.77 8.42
C LEU A 4 -18.72 -4.45 8.14
N ALA A 5 -18.34 -4.58 6.87
CA ALA A 5 -17.04 -5.11 6.49
C ALA A 5 -15.90 -4.17 6.91
N SER A 6 -16.07 -2.85 6.73
CA SER A 6 -15.12 -1.83 7.17
C SER A 6 -14.95 -1.84 8.69
N ASP A 7 -16.05 -1.87 9.45
CA ASP A 7 -16.04 -1.87 10.91
C ASP A 7 -15.34 -3.14 11.47
N LEU A 8 -15.51 -4.27 10.78
CA LEU A 8 -14.86 -5.53 11.12
C LEU A 8 -13.36 -5.48 10.82
N GLU A 9 -12.97 -4.96 9.67
CA GLU A 9 -11.57 -4.79 9.28
C GLU A 9 -10.83 -3.89 10.28
N ASP A 10 -11.40 -2.74 10.64
CA ASP A 10 -10.84 -1.82 11.63
C ASP A 10 -10.63 -2.50 12.98
N SER A 11 -11.59 -3.33 13.40
CA SER A 11 -11.51 -4.08 14.65
C SER A 11 -10.40 -5.14 14.62
N LEU A 12 -10.20 -5.82 13.49
CA LEU A 12 -9.16 -6.83 13.32
C LEU A 12 -7.77 -6.20 13.26
N VAL A 13 -7.60 -5.08 12.57
CA VAL A 13 -6.33 -4.33 12.51
C VAL A 13 -5.95 -3.82 13.90
N LYS A 14 -6.91 -3.27 14.64
CA LYS A 14 -6.67 -2.79 16.01
C LYS A 14 -6.27 -3.91 16.97
N LEU A 15 -6.84 -5.10 16.82
CA LEU A 15 -6.46 -6.27 17.61
C LEU A 15 -5.05 -6.74 17.27
N LEU A 16 -4.71 -6.79 15.97
CA LEU A 16 -3.38 -7.17 15.51
C LEU A 16 -2.29 -6.23 16.06
N VAL A 17 -2.53 -4.93 16.06
CA VAL A 17 -1.58 -3.93 16.61
C VAL A 17 -1.40 -4.09 18.11
N GLN A 18 -2.47 -4.40 18.86
CA GLN A 18 -2.40 -4.62 20.31
C GLN A 18 -1.72 -5.93 20.69
N ALA A 19 -1.87 -6.97 19.86
CA ALA A 19 -1.27 -8.29 20.09
C ALA A 19 0.15 -8.42 19.55
N ALA A 20 0.58 -7.50 18.68
CA ALA A 20 1.92 -7.51 18.10
C ALA A 20 2.99 -7.20 19.17
N PRO A 21 4.16 -7.88 19.14
CA PRO A 21 5.30 -7.52 19.96
C PRO A 21 5.73 -6.06 19.74
N PRO A 22 6.21 -5.34 20.77
CA PRO A 22 6.55 -3.92 20.68
C PRO A 22 7.60 -3.60 19.60
N GLU A 23 8.51 -4.54 19.30
CA GLU A 23 9.49 -4.42 18.20
C GLU A 23 8.84 -4.41 16.79
N GLN A 24 7.66 -5.01 16.61
CA GLN A 24 6.94 -5.03 15.33
C GLN A 24 6.03 -3.82 15.16
N ALA A 25 5.50 -3.25 16.26
CA ALA A 25 4.69 -2.03 16.22
C ALA A 25 5.48 -0.82 15.68
N GLN A 26 6.79 -0.74 15.96
CA GLN A 26 7.67 0.28 15.39
C GLN A 26 7.88 0.11 13.89
N LYS A 27 7.94 -1.13 13.39
CA LYS A 27 7.99 -1.42 11.94
C LYS A 27 6.73 -0.94 11.20
N VAL A 28 5.58 -0.91 11.89
CA VAL A 28 4.32 -0.39 11.32
C VAL A 28 4.33 1.14 11.22
N VAL A 29 5.01 1.84 12.12
CA VAL A 29 5.17 3.31 12.05
C VAL A 29 6.23 3.71 11.01
N GLU A 30 7.22 2.84 10.77
CA GLU A 30 8.13 2.95 9.62
C GLU A 30 7.45 2.64 8.27
N ASN A 31 6.17 2.24 8.26
CA ASN A 31 5.35 2.18 7.04
C ASN A 31 4.93 3.58 6.54
N THR A 32 5.89 4.51 6.48
CA THR A 32 5.86 5.62 5.50
C THR A 32 5.82 5.07 4.05
N ILE A 33 5.89 3.75 3.88
CA ILE A 33 5.83 2.99 2.62
C ILE A 33 4.44 2.38 2.36
N LEU A 34 3.38 2.75 3.09
CA LEU A 34 2.02 2.56 2.54
C LEU A 34 1.81 3.65 1.48
N ASN A 35 2.48 3.49 0.33
CA ASN A 35 2.19 4.23 -0.88
C ASN A 35 0.80 3.80 -1.33
N GLY A 36 -0.22 4.44 -0.77
CA GLY A 36 -1.59 4.32 -1.24
C GLY A 36 -1.69 4.68 -2.73
N PRO A 37 -2.86 4.46 -3.34
CA PRO A 37 -3.07 4.81 -4.75
C PRO A 37 -2.60 6.24 -4.99
N VAL A 38 -1.73 6.42 -5.99
CA VAL A 38 -1.15 7.72 -6.30
C VAL A 38 -2.25 8.64 -6.80
N VAL A 39 -2.65 9.61 -5.97
CA VAL A 39 -3.73 10.56 -6.30
C VAL A 39 -3.20 11.73 -7.13
N ASN A 40 -1.92 12.10 -6.96
CA ASN A 40 -1.25 13.10 -7.79
C ASN A 40 0.08 12.55 -8.35
N PRO A 41 0.11 12.17 -9.64
CA PRO A 41 1.31 11.66 -10.29
C PRO A 41 2.23 12.77 -10.84
N GLU A 42 1.83 14.05 -10.78
CA GLU A 42 2.65 15.14 -11.35
C GLU A 42 4.06 15.19 -10.71
N GLY A 43 5.09 15.11 -11.55
CA GLY A 43 6.50 15.17 -11.12
C GLY A 43 7.08 13.85 -10.61
N ARG A 44 6.28 12.77 -10.55
CA ARG A 44 6.75 11.42 -10.23
C ARG A 44 7.07 10.65 -11.51
N THR A 45 8.29 10.12 -11.59
CA THR A 45 8.73 9.29 -12.73
C THR A 45 8.55 7.79 -12.48
N ASP A 46 8.10 7.41 -11.29
CA ASP A 46 7.90 6.02 -10.86
C ASP A 46 6.45 5.56 -10.99
N VAL A 47 5.61 6.35 -11.66
CA VAL A 47 4.17 6.08 -11.83
C VAL A 47 3.87 5.87 -13.31
N VAL A 48 3.36 4.69 -13.62
CA VAL A 48 2.83 4.38 -14.97
C VAL A 48 1.39 4.84 -15.06
N GLN A 49 1.04 5.53 -16.15
CA GLN A 49 -0.27 6.14 -16.38
C GLN A 49 -1.13 5.38 -17.40
N ASN A 50 -0.55 4.42 -18.13
CA ASN A 50 -1.28 3.59 -19.10
C ASN A 50 -0.62 2.21 -19.31
N GLN A 51 -1.33 1.32 -20.00
CA GLN A 51 -0.88 -0.06 -20.23
C GLN A 51 0.37 -0.17 -21.12
N GLY A 52 0.63 0.80 -22.02
CA GLY A 52 1.87 0.78 -22.82
C GLY A 52 3.11 1.00 -21.97
N GLU A 53 3.03 1.91 -20.99
CA GLU A 53 4.12 2.15 -20.03
C GLU A 53 4.39 0.95 -19.11
N VAL A 54 3.35 0.12 -18.85
CA VAL A 54 3.52 -1.16 -18.15
C VAL A 54 4.35 -2.12 -18.98
N ASP A 55 4.08 -2.20 -20.29
CA ASP A 55 4.80 -3.10 -21.19
C ASP A 55 6.28 -2.67 -21.35
N ASP A 56 6.54 -1.37 -21.50
CA ASP A 56 7.91 -0.81 -21.55
C ASP A 56 8.70 -1.09 -20.25
N LEU A 57 8.02 -1.02 -19.10
CA LEU A 57 8.63 -1.36 -17.80
C LEU A 57 8.99 -2.85 -17.73
N LEU A 58 8.08 -3.73 -18.14
CA LEU A 58 8.31 -5.18 -18.15
C LEU A 58 9.48 -5.54 -19.07
N ALA A 59 9.54 -4.95 -20.26
CA ALA A 59 10.66 -5.13 -21.19
C ALA A 59 12.00 -4.68 -20.60
N SER A 60 12.03 -3.54 -19.87
CA SER A 60 13.25 -3.05 -19.21
C SER A 60 13.77 -3.97 -18.10
N LEU A 61 12.88 -4.77 -17.51
CA LEU A 61 13.18 -5.76 -16.47
C LEU A 61 13.48 -7.16 -17.05
N GLY A 62 13.31 -7.34 -18.36
CA GLY A 62 13.57 -8.59 -19.06
C GLY A 62 12.43 -9.62 -18.97
N PHE A 63 11.19 -9.16 -18.75
CA PHE A 63 9.97 -9.97 -18.79
C PHE A 63 9.24 -9.83 -20.14
#